data_AF-A0A924KMR0-F1
#
_entry.id   AF-A0A924KMR0-F1
#
_cell.length_a   1.000
_cell.length_b   1.000
_cell.length_c   1.000
_cell.angle_alpha   90.00
_cell.angle_beta   90.00
_cell.angle_gamma   90.00
#
_symmetry.space_group_name_H-M   'P 1'
#
loop_
_entity.id
_entity.type
_entity.pdbx_description
1 polymer ?
#
loop_
_entity_poly.entity_id
_entity_poly.type
_entity_poly.pdbx_seq_one_letter_code
_entity_poly.pdbx_strand_id
1 'polypeptide(L)'
;MSTSFTVSFANQPATPSQAALVPIIGQTIVAAGMWLNSFVKGWGTIDVRVNFDSLIATMSGTSLASEVISTSTLIAGKTYTVVRGGVAAEWQSGKDINGASSDAVINIGTTNLERWYAFDATLASSNDIPANKTDAFRVLMHELIHGMGMNGFLCNGSTGATASLYDQYFATEGGRSYFTGTNSQMAFGGPVPVTNSHLGDTASFANKLLTGSQTVMSYDNVPNGQRISLDPVLIGVLRDLGYTVRDTQASFVGLATGVNTAQVGLSASGVQWVKTLDLAWLTFQNRSEYSYLLQNVQRLEFTDKKLAIDLKPTESAGQAVDFIGMLAPDFIKNPGLMGQLLDLFDQGFQMSTVCQKALDLGLVQSLAGSNSPESLVALLFKNVVGVAPTAAQVLGLTAYMDGRSAQLSQADFMAAVANSELNQTHIGLVGLQQTGIEYLG
;
A
#
# COMPACT_ATOMS: atom_id res chain seq x y z
N MET A 1 6.78 -12.74 -12.95
CA MET A 1 6.71 -11.85 -11.78
C MET A 1 5.76 -10.72 -12.15
N SER A 2 4.90 -10.31 -11.21
CA SER A 2 3.98 -9.19 -11.45
C SER A 2 4.78 -7.92 -11.53
N THR A 3 4.21 -6.85 -12.07
CA THR A 3 4.90 -5.57 -12.14
C THR A 3 5.38 -5.13 -10.76
N SER A 4 6.69 -4.96 -10.62
CA SER A 4 7.32 -4.30 -9.48
C SER A 4 7.60 -2.83 -9.81
N PHE A 5 7.82 -2.02 -8.77
CA PHE A 5 8.13 -0.60 -8.91
C PHE A 5 9.38 -0.30 -8.11
N THR A 6 10.34 0.38 -8.71
CA THR A 6 11.42 1.01 -7.98
C THR A 6 11.29 2.52 -8.08
N VAL A 7 11.74 3.21 -7.05
CA VAL A 7 11.71 4.67 -7.02
C VAL A 7 13.12 5.18 -6.73
N SER A 8 13.59 6.07 -7.60
CA SER A 8 14.84 6.81 -7.42
C SER A 8 14.55 8.30 -7.41
N PHE A 9 15.40 9.07 -6.74
CA PHE A 9 15.28 10.53 -6.64
C PHE A 9 16.49 11.17 -7.31
N ALA A 10 16.26 11.98 -8.35
CA ALA A 10 17.35 12.66 -9.08
C ALA A 10 17.94 13.83 -8.28
N ASN A 11 17.13 14.41 -7.40
CA ASN A 11 17.46 15.54 -6.54
C ASN A 11 16.62 15.49 -5.25
N GLN A 12 16.76 16.51 -4.41
CA GLN A 12 16.04 16.66 -3.14
C GLN A 12 15.28 17.98 -3.12
N PRO A 13 14.15 18.07 -2.38
CA PRO A 13 13.49 19.34 -2.13
C PRO A 13 14.40 20.33 -1.40
N ALA A 14 14.17 21.63 -1.58
CA ALA A 14 15.03 22.67 -1.02
C ALA A 14 14.90 22.83 0.50
N THR A 15 13.73 22.53 1.08
CA THR A 15 13.49 22.73 2.52
C THR A 15 13.61 21.43 3.31
N PRO A 16 14.08 21.47 4.58
CA PRO A 16 14.15 20.28 5.43
C PRO A 16 12.80 19.60 5.65
N SER A 17 11.71 20.36 5.76
CA SER A 17 10.37 19.82 5.96
C SER A 17 9.87 19.04 4.74
N GLN A 18 10.20 19.51 3.53
CA GLN A 18 9.89 18.79 2.29
C GLN A 18 10.80 17.58 2.10
N ALA A 19 12.08 17.68 2.45
CA ALA A 19 12.99 16.53 2.42
C ALA A 19 12.52 15.39 3.33
N ALA A 20 11.88 15.71 4.46
CA ALA A 20 11.27 14.70 5.34
C ALA A 20 10.09 13.93 4.68
N LEU A 21 9.48 14.47 3.61
CA LEU A 21 8.41 13.79 2.86
C LEU A 21 8.94 12.80 1.82
N VAL A 22 10.22 12.84 1.47
CA VAL A 22 10.81 12.00 0.40
C VAL A 22 10.56 10.49 0.61
N PRO A 23 10.73 9.93 1.83
CA PRO A 23 10.43 8.51 2.06
C PRO A 23 8.96 8.16 1.79
N ILE A 24 8.01 8.95 2.32
CA ILE A 24 6.58 8.68 2.13
C ILE A 24 6.14 8.90 0.69
N ILE A 25 6.73 9.86 -0.03
CA ILE A 25 6.52 10.04 -1.48
C ILE A 25 6.90 8.76 -2.23
N GLY A 26 8.08 8.20 -1.96
CA GLY A 26 8.54 6.97 -2.61
C GLY A 26 7.60 5.80 -2.34
N GLN A 27 7.20 5.60 -1.08
CA GLN A 27 6.23 4.56 -0.71
C GLN A 27 4.86 4.78 -1.36
N THR A 28 4.41 6.03 -1.49
CA THR A 28 3.15 6.38 -2.14
C THR A 28 3.15 6.03 -3.63
N ILE A 29 4.27 6.27 -4.34
CA ILE A 29 4.43 5.89 -5.75
C ILE A 29 4.38 4.36 -5.90
N VAL A 30 5.11 3.62 -5.06
CA VAL A 30 5.07 2.15 -5.07
C VAL A 30 3.66 1.65 -4.78
N ALA A 31 2.98 2.22 -3.78
CA ALA A 31 1.60 1.86 -3.44
C ALA A 31 0.63 2.13 -4.61
N ALA A 32 0.75 3.28 -5.28
CA ALA A 32 -0.07 3.63 -6.44
C ALA A 32 0.17 2.67 -7.61
N GLY A 33 1.43 2.30 -7.87
CA GLY A 33 1.79 1.31 -8.88
C GLY A 33 1.22 -0.08 -8.59
N MET A 34 1.36 -0.56 -7.35
CA MET A 34 0.79 -1.84 -6.92
C MET A 34 -0.74 -1.83 -6.97
N TRP A 35 -1.36 -0.70 -6.63
CA TRP A 35 -2.80 -0.49 -6.78
C TRP A 35 -3.22 -0.60 -8.25
N LEU A 36 -2.52 0.06 -9.18
CA LEU A 36 -2.77 -0.11 -10.61
C LEU A 36 -2.58 -1.57 -11.05
N ASN A 37 -1.52 -2.25 -10.60
CA ASN A 37 -1.27 -3.67 -10.92
C ASN A 37 -2.29 -4.64 -10.31
N SER A 38 -3.11 -4.21 -9.35
CA SER A 38 -4.24 -5.01 -8.86
C SER A 38 -5.44 -5.01 -9.82
N PHE A 39 -5.52 -4.05 -10.75
CA PHE A 39 -6.52 -4.00 -11.81
C PHE A 39 -5.93 -4.37 -13.17
N VAL A 40 -4.72 -3.91 -13.45
CA VAL A 40 -4.07 -3.99 -14.75
C VAL A 40 -3.01 -5.08 -14.72
N LYS A 41 -3.21 -6.10 -15.56
CA LYS A 41 -2.26 -7.18 -15.76
C LYS A 41 -0.91 -6.61 -16.16
N GLY A 42 0.17 -7.03 -15.52
CA GLY A 42 1.49 -6.52 -15.84
C GLY A 42 2.66 -7.39 -15.42
N TRP A 43 3.79 -7.12 -16.05
CA TRP A 43 5.10 -7.72 -15.82
C TRP A 43 6.18 -6.63 -15.75
N GLY A 44 7.44 -7.05 -15.56
CA GLY A 44 8.60 -6.15 -15.53
C GLY A 44 8.77 -5.41 -14.21
N THR A 45 9.74 -4.50 -14.18
CA THR A 45 10.00 -3.59 -13.07
C THR A 45 9.97 -2.17 -13.59
N ILE A 46 8.95 -1.40 -13.21
CA ILE A 46 8.87 0.00 -13.62
C ILE A 46 9.75 0.84 -12.71
N ASP A 47 10.84 1.34 -13.28
CA ASP A 47 11.79 2.22 -12.63
C ASP A 47 11.32 3.67 -12.74
N VAL A 48 10.87 4.24 -11.62
CA VAL A 48 10.34 5.60 -11.56
C VAL A 48 11.41 6.55 -11.02
N ARG A 49 11.79 7.53 -11.82
CA ARG A 49 12.63 8.65 -11.37
C ARG A 49 11.77 9.81 -10.91
N VAL A 50 12.01 10.31 -9.71
CA VAL A 50 11.37 11.50 -9.16
C VAL A 50 12.30 12.69 -9.25
N ASN A 51 11.79 13.80 -9.76
CA ASN A 51 12.44 15.10 -9.77
C ASN A 51 11.62 16.10 -8.96
N PHE A 52 12.27 16.86 -8.07
CA PHE A 52 11.67 18.01 -7.42
C PHE A 52 12.00 19.27 -8.21
N ASP A 53 10.97 20.06 -8.51
CA ASP A 53 11.11 21.28 -9.32
C ASP A 53 10.36 22.44 -8.64
N SER A 54 11.01 23.60 -8.51
CA SER A 54 10.42 24.80 -7.92
C SER A 54 9.72 25.70 -8.94
N LEU A 55 9.85 25.39 -10.24
CA LEU A 55 9.28 26.15 -11.34
C LEU A 55 7.88 25.66 -11.75
N ILE A 56 7.48 24.47 -11.30
CA ILE A 56 6.14 23.92 -11.55
C ILE A 56 5.31 23.90 -10.27
N ALA A 57 4.02 24.15 -10.41
CA ALA A 57 3.08 24.24 -9.29
C ALA A 57 2.41 22.90 -8.93
N THR A 58 2.46 21.93 -9.85
CA THR A 58 1.76 20.64 -9.81
C THR A 58 2.73 19.48 -10.05
N MET A 59 2.20 18.26 -10.13
CA MET A 59 2.96 17.09 -10.56
C MET A 59 2.78 16.87 -12.08
N SER A 60 3.71 16.11 -12.67
CA SER A 60 3.60 15.65 -14.06
C SER A 60 4.31 14.31 -14.23
N GLY A 61 3.73 13.38 -14.98
CA GLY A 61 4.29 12.07 -15.30
C GLY A 61 4.44 11.83 -16.79
N THR A 62 5.54 11.19 -17.19
CA THR A 62 5.70 10.69 -18.56
C THR A 62 6.64 9.48 -18.60
N SER A 63 6.58 8.71 -19.69
CA SER A 63 7.61 7.73 -19.99
C SER A 63 8.84 8.39 -20.63
N LEU A 64 10.03 7.85 -20.36
CA LEU A 64 11.33 8.34 -20.82
C LEU A 64 11.86 7.65 -22.08
N ALA A 65 11.21 6.55 -22.50
CA ALA A 65 11.54 5.82 -23.71
C ALA A 65 10.27 5.57 -24.55
N SER A 66 10.46 5.20 -25.81
CA SER A 66 9.36 4.78 -26.67
C SER A 66 9.86 3.81 -27.74
N GLU A 67 9.02 2.86 -28.13
CA GLU A 67 9.27 1.95 -29.24
C GLU A 67 8.24 2.15 -30.35
N VAL A 68 8.69 1.97 -31.60
CA VAL A 68 7.82 2.03 -32.77
C VAL A 68 6.95 0.78 -32.81
N ILE A 69 5.64 0.96 -32.94
CA ILE A 69 4.68 -0.15 -33.02
C ILE A 69 4.03 -0.26 -34.39
N SER A 70 3.85 0.85 -35.12
CA SER A 70 3.23 0.85 -36.44
C SER A 70 3.47 2.17 -37.19
N THR A 71 2.98 2.23 -38.41
CA THR A 71 2.77 3.46 -39.17
C THR A 71 1.28 3.58 -39.47
N SER A 72 0.67 4.73 -39.24
CA SER A 72 -0.78 4.91 -39.40
C SER A 72 -1.16 6.30 -39.89
N THR A 73 -2.22 6.37 -40.69
CA THR A 73 -2.82 7.63 -41.12
C THR A 73 -3.83 8.07 -40.08
N LEU A 74 -3.58 9.21 -39.44
CA LEU A 74 -4.37 9.72 -38.32
C LEU A 74 -5.00 11.08 -38.68
N ILE A 75 -4.87 12.07 -37.79
CA ILE A 75 -5.48 13.39 -37.89
C ILE A 75 -5.16 14.05 -39.25
N ALA A 76 -6.20 14.62 -39.87
CA ALA A 76 -6.12 15.32 -41.16
C ALA A 76 -5.51 14.49 -42.30
N GLY A 77 -5.61 13.16 -42.24
CA GLY A 77 -5.12 12.27 -43.30
C GLY A 77 -3.60 12.20 -43.40
N LYS A 78 -2.87 12.67 -42.37
CA LYS A 78 -1.41 12.59 -42.33
C LYS A 78 -0.95 11.25 -41.77
N THR A 79 0.14 10.73 -42.32
CA THR A 79 0.77 9.48 -41.88
C THR A 79 1.82 9.76 -40.81
N TYR A 80 1.74 9.01 -39.72
CA TYR A 80 2.63 9.13 -38.55
C TYR A 80 3.30 7.80 -38.25
N THR A 81 4.52 7.87 -37.74
CA THR A 81 5.12 6.75 -37.00
C THR A 81 4.46 6.69 -35.63
N VAL A 82 3.81 5.58 -35.32
CA VAL A 82 3.12 5.41 -34.04
C VAL A 82 4.04 4.71 -33.06
N VAL A 83 4.13 5.26 -31.85
CA VAL A 83 4.98 4.74 -30.77
C VAL A 83 4.19 4.41 -29.52
N ARG A 84 4.71 3.46 -28.75
CA ARG A 84 4.27 3.15 -27.39
C ARG A 84 5.37 3.54 -26.40
N GLY A 85 5.00 4.16 -25.28
CA GLY A 85 5.94 4.54 -24.22
C GLY A 85 6.58 3.34 -23.53
N GLY A 86 7.79 3.51 -22.98
CA GLY A 86 8.57 2.47 -22.31
C GLY A 86 7.85 1.82 -21.15
N VAL A 87 7.19 2.60 -20.28
CA VAL A 87 6.37 2.06 -19.18
C VAL A 87 5.30 1.12 -19.71
N ALA A 88 4.61 1.48 -20.80
CA ALA A 88 3.58 0.64 -21.40
C ALA A 88 4.17 -0.63 -22.04
N ALA A 89 5.29 -0.49 -22.76
CA ALA A 89 6.00 -1.62 -23.36
C ALA A 89 6.44 -2.63 -22.31
N GLU A 90 7.10 -2.16 -21.24
CA GLU A 90 7.56 -3.00 -20.16
C GLU A 90 6.40 -3.61 -19.38
N TRP A 91 5.41 -2.82 -18.97
CA TRP A 91 4.26 -3.33 -18.24
C TRP A 91 3.55 -4.47 -19.00
N GLN A 92 3.33 -4.29 -20.30
CA GLN A 92 2.56 -5.23 -21.11
C GLN A 92 3.34 -6.47 -21.56
N SER A 93 4.69 -6.45 -21.51
CA SER A 93 5.51 -7.54 -22.06
C SER A 93 6.62 -8.05 -21.15
N GLY A 94 6.92 -7.34 -20.07
CA GLY A 94 8.08 -7.55 -19.21
C GLY A 94 9.42 -7.15 -19.86
N LYS A 95 9.38 -6.50 -21.04
CA LYS A 95 10.57 -6.05 -21.75
C LYS A 95 10.87 -4.59 -21.40
N ASP A 96 11.91 -4.40 -20.61
CA ASP A 96 12.60 -3.12 -20.47
C ASP A 96 13.26 -2.74 -21.81
N ILE A 97 12.86 -1.61 -22.39
CA ILE A 97 13.33 -1.13 -23.70
C ILE A 97 14.48 -0.12 -23.60
N ASN A 98 14.82 0.33 -22.40
CA ASN A 98 15.81 1.36 -22.09
C ASN A 98 16.96 0.86 -21.20
N GLY A 99 16.96 -0.43 -20.85
CA GLY A 99 17.93 -1.01 -19.95
C GLY A 99 17.85 -0.34 -18.57
N ALA A 100 18.98 -0.26 -17.88
CA ALA A 100 19.06 0.27 -16.51
C ALA A 100 18.69 1.77 -16.33
N SER A 101 18.21 2.47 -17.36
CA SER A 101 17.66 3.82 -17.24
C SER A 101 16.22 3.75 -16.73
N SER A 102 15.76 4.77 -16.01
CA SER A 102 14.36 4.81 -15.54
C SER A 102 13.34 4.85 -16.68
N ASP A 103 12.23 4.12 -16.54
CA ASP A 103 11.15 4.06 -17.54
C ASP A 103 10.23 5.27 -17.49
N ALA A 104 10.01 5.77 -16.28
CA ALA A 104 9.11 6.87 -15.99
C ALA A 104 9.86 8.01 -15.30
N VAL A 105 9.39 9.23 -15.52
CA VAL A 105 9.72 10.38 -14.69
C VAL A 105 8.45 10.98 -14.10
N ILE A 106 8.48 11.26 -12.80
CA ILE A 106 7.49 12.10 -12.13
C ILE A 106 8.21 13.36 -11.66
N ASN A 107 7.80 14.51 -12.19
CA ASN A 107 8.23 15.80 -11.67
C ASN A 107 7.23 16.25 -10.62
N ILE A 108 7.72 16.68 -9.46
CA ILE A 108 6.92 17.14 -8.32
C ILE A 108 7.24 18.60 -8.05
N GLY A 109 6.22 19.44 -8.24
CA GLY A 109 6.25 20.86 -7.89
C GLY A 109 6.41 21.08 -6.39
N THR A 110 7.49 21.77 -5.99
CA THR A 110 7.81 22.04 -4.58
C THR A 110 7.13 23.29 -4.02
N THR A 111 6.65 24.20 -4.88
CA THR A 111 5.97 25.44 -4.48
C THR A 111 4.74 25.18 -3.62
N ASN A 112 4.04 24.08 -3.88
CA ASN A 112 2.77 23.74 -3.25
C ASN A 112 2.79 22.39 -2.53
N LEU A 113 3.94 21.73 -2.44
CA LEU A 113 4.06 20.35 -1.99
C LEU A 113 3.37 20.12 -0.64
N GLU A 114 3.72 20.94 0.35
CA GLU A 114 3.13 20.88 1.69
C GLU A 114 1.81 21.63 1.78
N ARG A 115 1.50 22.52 0.82
CA ARG A 115 0.31 23.37 0.85
C ARG A 115 -0.94 22.62 0.38
N TRP A 116 -0.84 21.90 -0.73
CA TRP A 116 -2.01 21.26 -1.35
C TRP A 116 -2.07 19.76 -1.12
N TYR A 117 -0.95 19.07 -0.95
CA TYR A 117 -0.97 17.60 -0.93
C TYR A 117 -0.91 17.04 0.49
N ALA A 118 -1.66 15.96 0.71
CA ALA A 118 -1.55 15.11 1.89
C ALA A 118 -0.99 13.75 1.47
N PHE A 119 0.09 13.34 2.13
CA PHE A 119 0.68 12.01 1.98
C PHE A 119 0.18 11.15 3.15
N ASP A 120 -0.78 10.29 2.86
CA ASP A 120 -1.42 9.40 3.84
C ASP A 120 -0.62 8.09 3.96
N ALA A 121 -0.14 7.80 5.17
CA ALA A 121 0.59 6.57 5.49
C ALA A 121 -0.33 5.38 5.84
N THR A 122 -1.63 5.65 6.00
CA THR A 122 -2.66 4.76 6.52
C THR A 122 -3.78 4.50 5.49
N LEU A 123 -3.40 4.33 4.23
CA LEU A 123 -4.30 4.17 3.09
C LEU A 123 -5.43 3.14 3.28
N ALA A 124 -5.18 2.03 3.96
CA ALA A 124 -6.19 0.99 4.22
C ALA A 124 -7.00 1.23 5.50
N SER A 125 -6.39 1.81 6.52
CA SER A 125 -6.94 1.82 7.88
C SER A 125 -7.54 3.16 8.31
N SER A 126 -7.31 4.22 7.55
CA SER A 126 -7.86 5.55 7.82
C SER A 126 -8.30 6.25 6.55
N ASN A 127 -9.28 7.15 6.70
CA ASN A 127 -9.62 8.14 5.67
C ASN A 127 -9.36 9.53 6.25
N ASP A 128 -8.08 9.83 6.46
CA ASP A 128 -7.59 11.01 7.18
C ASP A 128 -7.15 12.15 6.26
N ILE A 129 -7.48 12.08 4.96
CA ILE A 129 -7.16 13.13 4.00
C ILE A 129 -7.82 14.44 4.49
N PRO A 130 -7.03 15.48 4.83
CA PRO A 130 -7.60 16.71 5.35
C PRO A 130 -8.53 17.37 4.33
N ALA A 131 -9.63 17.95 4.80
CA ALA A 131 -10.65 18.58 3.93
C ALA A 131 -10.12 19.75 3.07
N ASN A 132 -8.95 20.29 3.41
CA ASN A 132 -8.26 21.35 2.65
C ASN A 132 -7.05 20.85 1.84
N LYS A 133 -6.86 19.52 1.74
CA LYS A 133 -5.75 18.90 1.01
C LYS A 133 -6.28 17.93 -0.05
N THR A 134 -5.53 17.86 -1.13
CA THR A 134 -5.64 16.86 -2.19
C THR A 134 -4.89 15.60 -1.79
N ASP A 135 -5.49 14.43 -2.01
CA ASP A 135 -4.83 13.14 -1.77
C ASP A 135 -3.65 12.94 -2.73
N ALA A 136 -2.42 12.90 -2.20
CA ALA A 136 -1.22 12.73 -3.01
C ALA A 136 -1.16 11.35 -3.68
N PHE A 137 -1.72 10.32 -3.04
CA PHE A 137 -1.79 8.97 -3.61
C PHE A 137 -2.50 8.97 -4.95
N ARG A 138 -3.63 9.68 -5.01
CA ARG A 138 -4.41 9.84 -6.23
C ARG A 138 -3.64 10.58 -7.32
N VAL A 139 -2.96 11.67 -6.97
CA VAL A 139 -2.20 12.48 -7.94
C VAL A 139 -1.02 11.69 -8.48
N LEU A 140 -0.31 10.93 -7.65
CA LEU A 140 0.78 10.07 -8.12
C LEU A 140 0.27 8.91 -8.99
N MET A 141 -0.91 8.35 -8.67
CA MET A 141 -1.58 7.39 -9.55
C MET A 141 -1.93 8.00 -10.92
N HIS A 142 -2.41 9.25 -10.95
CA HIS A 142 -2.65 10.00 -12.20
C HIS A 142 -1.38 10.11 -13.05
N GLU A 143 -0.26 10.51 -12.44
CA GLU A 143 1.00 10.66 -13.17
C GLU A 143 1.55 9.33 -13.69
N LEU A 144 1.36 8.23 -12.95
CA LEU A 144 1.71 6.90 -13.42
C LEU A 144 0.86 6.49 -14.63
N ILE A 145 -0.44 6.81 -14.64
CA ILE A 145 -1.35 6.52 -15.76
C ILE A 145 -0.94 7.30 -17.03
N HIS A 146 -0.46 8.55 -16.89
CA HIS A 146 0.18 9.24 -18.02
C HIS A 146 1.40 8.49 -18.55
N GLY A 147 2.26 7.98 -17.66
CA GLY A 147 3.39 7.12 -18.02
C GLY A 147 2.96 5.85 -18.78
N MET A 148 1.84 5.24 -18.38
CA MET A 148 1.21 4.08 -19.02
C MET A 148 0.59 4.38 -20.40
N GLY A 149 0.77 5.60 -20.94
CA GLY A 149 0.38 5.90 -22.31
C GLY A 149 -0.99 6.57 -22.44
N MET A 150 -1.63 6.96 -21.35
CA MET A 150 -2.66 8.03 -21.41
C MET A 150 -2.01 9.40 -21.55
N ASN A 151 -1.12 9.50 -22.53
CA ASN A 151 -0.40 10.69 -22.90
C ASN A 151 -0.44 10.74 -24.42
N GLY A 152 -1.15 11.70 -24.99
CA GLY A 152 -1.20 11.88 -26.44
C GLY A 152 -0.24 12.96 -26.89
N PHE A 153 0.44 12.77 -28.00
CA PHE A 153 1.37 13.76 -28.53
C PHE A 153 0.61 14.80 -29.35
N LEU A 154 -0.24 14.31 -30.25
CA LEU A 154 -1.02 15.18 -31.14
C LEU A 154 -2.14 15.88 -30.38
N CYS A 155 -2.80 15.19 -29.44
CA CYS A 155 -3.82 15.82 -28.59
C CYS A 155 -3.26 16.94 -27.70
N ASN A 156 -1.96 16.88 -27.37
CA ASN A 156 -1.22 17.93 -26.63
C ASN A 156 -0.54 18.95 -27.57
N GLY A 157 -0.84 18.94 -28.88
CA GLY A 157 -0.38 19.95 -29.83
C GLY A 157 0.99 19.69 -30.45
N SER A 158 1.57 18.49 -30.32
CA SER A 158 2.81 18.14 -31.04
C SER A 158 2.62 18.21 -32.56
N THR A 159 3.58 18.82 -33.24
CA THR A 159 3.58 18.99 -34.71
C THR A 159 4.55 18.04 -35.43
N GLY A 160 5.16 17.10 -34.70
CA GLY A 160 6.13 16.14 -35.25
C GLY A 160 5.50 15.07 -36.15
N ALA A 161 6.34 14.21 -36.72
CA ALA A 161 5.91 13.05 -37.54
C ALA A 161 5.64 11.78 -36.70
N THR A 162 5.70 11.89 -35.37
CA THR A 162 5.47 10.80 -34.43
C THR A 162 4.17 11.03 -33.69
N ALA A 163 3.36 9.98 -33.58
CA ALA A 163 2.14 9.95 -32.78
C ALA A 163 2.28 8.91 -31.66
N SER A 164 1.64 9.15 -30.53
CA SER A 164 1.49 8.13 -29.48
C SER A 164 0.43 7.09 -29.86
N LEU A 165 0.44 5.94 -29.21
CA LEU A 165 -0.65 4.96 -29.29
C LEU A 165 -2.02 5.58 -28.93
N TYR A 166 -2.05 6.53 -27.98
CA TYR A 166 -3.27 7.24 -27.60
C TYR A 166 -3.87 8.04 -28.76
N ASP A 167 -3.04 8.68 -29.57
CA ASP A 167 -3.47 9.53 -30.68
C ASP A 167 -4.19 8.75 -31.79
N GLN A 168 -4.08 7.42 -31.81
CA GLN A 168 -4.87 6.58 -32.74
C GLN A 168 -6.38 6.70 -32.50
N TYR A 169 -6.77 7.02 -31.27
CA TYR A 169 -8.16 7.19 -30.87
C TYR A 169 -8.55 8.66 -30.68
N PHE A 170 -7.63 9.60 -30.94
CA PHE A 170 -7.92 11.01 -30.80
C PHE A 170 -8.63 11.54 -32.03
N ALA A 171 -9.79 12.15 -31.84
CA ALA A 171 -10.58 12.77 -32.88
C ALA A 171 -11.00 14.19 -32.48
N THR A 172 -11.16 15.06 -33.47
CA THR A 172 -11.76 16.38 -33.27
C THR A 172 -12.99 16.52 -34.15
N GLU A 173 -14.10 16.94 -33.56
CA GLU A 173 -15.38 17.11 -34.25
C GLU A 173 -16.14 18.29 -33.63
N GLY A 174 -16.67 19.18 -34.47
CA GLY A 174 -17.46 20.32 -34.01
C GLY A 174 -16.71 21.26 -33.06
N GLY A 175 -15.38 21.34 -33.19
CA GLY A 175 -14.53 22.15 -32.30
C GLY A 175 -14.27 21.54 -30.92
N ARG A 176 -14.66 20.28 -30.69
CA ARG A 176 -14.39 19.52 -29.48
C ARG A 176 -13.46 18.35 -29.77
N SER A 177 -12.78 17.88 -28.74
CA SER A 177 -11.85 16.76 -28.80
C SER A 177 -12.42 15.54 -28.10
N TYR A 178 -12.18 14.37 -28.65
CA TYR A 178 -12.69 13.11 -28.15
C TYR A 178 -11.64 12.01 -28.17
N PHE A 179 -11.72 11.12 -27.19
CA PHE A 179 -11.13 9.79 -27.27
C PHE A 179 -12.19 8.80 -27.77
N THR A 180 -11.87 8.09 -28.84
CA THR A 180 -12.80 7.28 -29.64
C THR A 180 -12.45 5.79 -29.59
N GLY A 181 -11.82 5.35 -28.51
CA GLY A 181 -11.61 3.94 -28.25
C GLY A 181 -12.95 3.19 -28.06
N THR A 182 -13.01 1.93 -28.47
CA THR A 182 -14.29 1.20 -28.51
C THR A 182 -14.80 0.88 -27.09
N ASN A 183 -13.91 0.51 -26.17
CA ASN A 183 -14.26 0.14 -24.81
C ASN A 183 -14.64 1.36 -23.94
N SER A 184 -13.86 2.43 -24.05
CA SER A 184 -14.13 3.71 -23.38
C SER A 184 -15.46 4.31 -23.82
N GLN A 185 -15.78 4.26 -25.12
CA GLN A 185 -17.08 4.72 -25.62
C GLN A 185 -18.24 3.85 -25.12
N MET A 186 -18.06 2.53 -25.01
CA MET A 186 -19.08 1.65 -24.42
C MET A 186 -19.35 2.02 -22.95
N ALA A 187 -18.32 2.34 -22.18
CA ALA A 187 -18.48 2.73 -20.78
C ALA A 187 -19.13 4.12 -20.61
N PHE A 188 -18.82 5.07 -21.50
CA PHE A 188 -19.33 6.43 -21.44
C PHE A 188 -20.71 6.61 -22.11
N GLY A 189 -21.04 5.79 -23.11
CA GLY A 189 -22.24 5.90 -23.93
C GLY A 189 -22.06 6.69 -25.23
N GLY A 190 -20.82 6.84 -25.73
CA GLY A 190 -20.48 7.58 -26.95
C GLY A 190 -19.03 8.09 -26.94
N PRO A 191 -18.61 8.90 -27.94
CA PRO A 191 -17.27 9.52 -27.95
C PRO A 191 -16.96 10.21 -26.62
N VAL A 192 -15.82 9.87 -26.01
CA VAL A 192 -15.46 10.36 -24.68
C VAL A 192 -14.85 11.74 -24.80
N PRO A 193 -15.46 12.82 -24.24
CA PRO A 193 -14.88 14.15 -24.31
C PRO A 193 -13.53 14.19 -23.61
N VAL A 194 -12.57 14.87 -24.21
CA VAL A 194 -11.24 15.07 -23.62
C VAL A 194 -10.77 16.52 -23.80
N THR A 195 -9.96 16.96 -22.86
CA THR A 195 -9.16 18.18 -22.97
C THR A 195 -7.71 17.76 -22.96
N ASN A 196 -7.03 17.92 -24.10
CA ASN A 196 -5.75 17.28 -24.35
C ASN A 196 -5.83 15.74 -24.16
N SER A 197 -5.07 15.17 -23.22
CA SER A 197 -5.11 13.75 -22.84
C SER A 197 -5.94 13.47 -21.59
N HIS A 198 -6.54 14.50 -20.98
CA HIS A 198 -7.38 14.37 -19.79
C HIS A 198 -8.85 14.13 -20.16
N LEU A 199 -9.55 13.35 -19.35
CA LEU A 199 -10.96 13.08 -19.52
C LEU A 199 -11.81 14.30 -19.13
N GLY A 200 -12.81 14.58 -19.96
CA GLY A 200 -13.75 15.66 -19.76
C GLY A 200 -13.36 16.96 -20.45
N ASP A 201 -14.34 17.84 -20.53
CA ASP A 201 -14.30 19.17 -21.12
C ASP A 201 -15.37 20.05 -20.47
N THR A 202 -15.43 21.33 -20.87
CA THR A 202 -16.39 22.29 -20.29
C THR A 202 -17.85 21.80 -20.35
N ALA A 203 -18.24 21.11 -21.44
CA ALA A 203 -19.62 20.67 -21.64
C ALA A 203 -19.97 19.43 -20.82
N SER A 204 -19.08 18.44 -20.73
CA SER A 204 -19.29 17.28 -19.85
C SER A 204 -19.32 17.69 -18.37
N PHE A 205 -18.49 18.65 -17.97
CA PHE A 205 -18.49 19.18 -16.60
C PHE A 205 -19.76 19.93 -16.23
N ALA A 206 -20.35 20.68 -17.17
CA ALA A 206 -21.66 21.30 -16.97
C ALA A 206 -22.76 20.25 -16.65
N ASN A 207 -22.58 19.01 -17.10
CA ASN A 207 -23.45 17.87 -16.81
C ASN A 207 -22.97 16.99 -15.65
N LYS A 208 -21.92 17.39 -14.92
CA LYS A 208 -21.29 16.64 -13.82
C LYS A 208 -20.83 15.24 -14.25
N LEU A 209 -20.27 15.13 -15.45
CA LEU A 209 -19.66 13.91 -15.99
C LEU A 209 -18.14 14.08 -16.07
N LEU A 210 -17.39 12.98 -15.88
CA LEU A 210 -15.92 12.94 -15.95
C LEU A 210 -15.22 13.94 -15.03
N THR A 211 -15.88 14.39 -13.96
CA THR A 211 -15.31 15.39 -13.04
C THR A 211 -14.19 14.79 -12.19
N GLY A 212 -13.44 15.66 -11.49
CA GLY A 212 -12.45 15.24 -10.52
C GLY A 212 -13.03 14.38 -9.39
N SER A 213 -14.33 14.40 -9.11
CA SER A 213 -14.93 13.47 -8.14
C SER A 213 -15.21 12.08 -8.70
N GLN A 214 -15.17 11.90 -10.02
CA GLN A 214 -15.55 10.68 -10.72
C GLN A 214 -14.35 9.91 -11.27
N THR A 215 -13.35 10.60 -11.85
CA THR A 215 -12.22 9.94 -12.51
C THR A 215 -10.88 10.52 -12.07
N VAL A 216 -9.89 9.64 -11.92
CA VAL A 216 -8.51 10.04 -11.60
C VAL A 216 -7.89 10.82 -12.75
N MET A 217 -8.32 10.60 -14.01
CA MET A 217 -7.77 11.27 -15.20
C MET A 217 -8.58 12.50 -15.66
N SER A 218 -9.37 13.10 -14.77
CA SER A 218 -10.18 14.29 -15.06
C SER A 218 -9.30 15.50 -15.42
N TYR A 219 -9.78 16.35 -16.34
CA TYR A 219 -9.21 17.67 -16.61
C TYR A 219 -9.50 18.69 -15.50
N ASP A 220 -10.62 18.55 -14.77
CA ASP A 220 -10.99 19.40 -13.63
C ASP A 220 -10.14 19.12 -12.38
N ASN A 221 -10.18 20.06 -11.43
CA ASN A 221 -9.51 19.98 -10.14
C ASN A 221 -9.86 18.69 -9.37
N VAL A 222 -8.84 18.16 -8.70
CA VAL A 222 -9.01 17.06 -7.75
C VAL A 222 -9.70 17.58 -6.48
N PRO A 223 -10.85 17.02 -6.07
CA PRO A 223 -11.50 17.42 -4.83
C PRO A 223 -10.61 17.14 -3.61
N ASN A 224 -10.59 18.08 -2.67
CA ASN A 224 -9.90 17.89 -1.40
C ASN A 224 -10.67 16.92 -0.49
N GLY A 225 -9.94 16.23 0.38
CA GLY A 225 -10.51 15.31 1.38
C GLY A 225 -11.16 14.05 0.80
N GLN A 226 -10.89 13.72 -0.48
CA GLN A 226 -11.52 12.58 -1.16
C GLN A 226 -10.49 11.66 -1.79
N ARG A 227 -10.59 10.36 -1.45
CA ARG A 227 -9.95 9.26 -2.16
C ARG A 227 -10.92 8.70 -3.22
N ILE A 228 -10.42 8.41 -4.42
CA ILE A 228 -11.23 7.80 -5.49
C ILE A 228 -10.50 6.60 -6.09
N SER A 229 -11.28 5.67 -6.65
CA SER A 229 -10.77 4.51 -7.41
C SER A 229 -10.74 4.80 -8.92
N LEU A 230 -10.35 3.80 -9.72
CA LEU A 230 -10.48 3.84 -11.17
C LEU A 230 -11.95 3.76 -11.56
N ASP A 231 -12.37 4.64 -12.48
CA ASP A 231 -13.74 4.66 -13.00
C ASP A 231 -13.87 3.77 -14.27
N PRO A 232 -15.10 3.37 -14.64
CA PRO A 232 -15.31 2.51 -15.80
C PRO A 232 -14.83 3.10 -17.14
N VAL A 233 -14.88 4.42 -17.32
CA VAL A 233 -14.43 5.07 -18.57
C VAL A 233 -12.91 4.96 -18.69
N LEU A 234 -12.19 5.24 -17.62
CA LEU A 234 -10.74 5.03 -17.56
C LEU A 234 -10.34 3.58 -17.78
N ILE A 235 -11.04 2.62 -17.17
CA ILE A 235 -10.82 1.19 -17.43
C ILE A 235 -11.00 0.87 -18.93
N GLY A 236 -12.01 1.47 -19.56
CA GLY A 236 -12.23 1.38 -21.00
C GLY A 236 -11.06 1.94 -21.81
N VAL A 237 -10.54 3.11 -21.44
CA VAL A 237 -9.38 3.71 -22.13
C VAL A 237 -8.15 2.81 -22.03
N LEU A 238 -7.86 2.25 -20.86
CA LEU A 238 -6.74 1.32 -20.69
C LEU A 238 -6.90 0.07 -21.58
N ARG A 239 -8.13 -0.47 -21.72
CA ARG A 239 -8.41 -1.58 -22.66
C ARG A 239 -8.16 -1.18 -24.11
N ASP A 240 -8.56 0.04 -24.50
CA ASP A 240 -8.33 0.56 -25.85
C ASP A 240 -6.82 0.75 -26.15
N LEU A 241 -6.02 1.09 -25.14
CA LEU A 241 -4.56 1.13 -25.22
C LEU A 241 -3.90 -0.27 -25.17
N GLY A 242 -4.70 -1.35 -25.16
CA GLY A 242 -4.23 -2.72 -25.23
C GLY A 242 -3.90 -3.36 -23.87
N TYR A 243 -4.23 -2.72 -22.75
CA TYR A 243 -4.05 -3.34 -21.43
C TYR A 243 -5.11 -4.41 -21.16
N THR A 244 -4.71 -5.47 -20.47
CA THR A 244 -5.65 -6.43 -19.90
C THR A 244 -6.05 -5.96 -18.50
N VAL A 245 -7.31 -5.53 -18.33
CA VAL A 245 -7.80 -4.88 -17.10
C VAL A 245 -9.01 -5.62 -16.52
N ARG A 246 -8.99 -5.83 -15.21
CA ARG A 246 -10.13 -6.34 -14.42
C ARG A 246 -11.09 -5.20 -14.08
N ASP A 247 -12.38 -5.46 -14.09
CA ASP A 247 -13.38 -4.51 -13.59
C ASP A 247 -13.37 -4.42 -12.05
N THR A 248 -12.90 -5.48 -11.39
CA THR A 248 -12.77 -5.54 -9.94
C THR A 248 -11.32 -5.69 -9.52
N GLN A 249 -10.97 -5.08 -8.38
CA GLN A 249 -9.64 -5.19 -7.81
C GLN A 249 -9.26 -6.65 -7.55
N ALA A 250 -8.02 -7.03 -7.85
CA ALA A 250 -7.44 -8.26 -7.34
C ALA A 250 -7.21 -8.11 -5.82
N SER A 251 -8.09 -8.69 -5.02
CA SER A 251 -7.97 -8.62 -3.56
C SER A 251 -8.50 -9.87 -2.87
N PHE A 252 -8.03 -10.10 -1.65
CA PHE A 252 -8.69 -10.93 -0.66
C PHE A 252 -9.35 -9.99 0.34
N VAL A 253 -10.67 -10.02 0.40
CA VAL A 253 -11.47 -9.13 1.25
C VAL A 253 -12.17 -9.95 2.31
N GLY A 254 -11.81 -9.71 3.56
CA GLY A 254 -12.51 -10.25 4.72
C GLY A 254 -13.80 -9.48 5.02
N LEU A 255 -14.64 -10.09 5.85
CA LEU A 255 -15.81 -9.43 6.43
C LEU A 255 -15.39 -8.28 7.36
N ALA A 256 -16.30 -7.34 7.59
CA ALA A 256 -16.03 -6.18 8.45
C ALA A 256 -15.77 -6.54 9.93
N THR A 257 -16.20 -7.72 10.37
CA THR A 257 -16.10 -8.19 11.75
C THR A 257 -15.64 -9.63 11.79
N GLY A 258 -14.99 -10.00 12.90
CA GLY A 258 -14.48 -11.35 13.11
C GLY A 258 -13.12 -11.58 12.46
N VAL A 259 -12.58 -12.78 12.69
CA VAL A 259 -11.30 -13.21 12.16
C VAL A 259 -11.50 -13.72 10.74
N ASN A 260 -10.85 -13.07 9.78
CA ASN A 260 -10.94 -13.47 8.38
C ASN A 260 -9.66 -14.19 7.94
N THR A 261 -9.87 -15.37 7.35
CA THR A 261 -8.81 -16.22 6.82
C THR A 261 -8.86 -16.23 5.30
N ALA A 262 -7.78 -15.83 4.65
CA ALA A 262 -7.60 -16.03 3.22
C ALA A 262 -6.97 -17.41 2.96
N GLN A 263 -7.70 -18.24 2.21
CA GLN A 263 -7.20 -19.53 1.75
C GLN A 263 -6.25 -19.31 0.56
N VAL A 264 -4.99 -19.65 0.75
CA VAL A 264 -3.93 -19.54 -0.24
C VAL A 264 -3.61 -20.95 -0.75
N GLY A 265 -4.11 -21.28 -1.94
CA GLY A 265 -3.94 -22.61 -2.57
C GLY A 265 -2.52 -22.94 -3.06
N LEU A 266 -1.49 -22.37 -2.44
CA LEU A 266 -0.07 -22.60 -2.71
C LEU A 266 0.70 -22.77 -1.38
N SER A 267 1.92 -23.30 -1.46
CA SER A 267 2.86 -23.21 -0.34
C SER A 267 3.29 -21.77 -0.12
N ALA A 268 3.70 -21.44 1.11
CA ALA A 268 4.17 -20.10 1.44
C ALA A 268 5.38 -19.65 0.60
N SER A 269 6.23 -20.59 0.18
CA SER A 269 7.35 -20.33 -0.73
C SER A 269 6.93 -19.89 -2.15
N GLY A 270 5.71 -20.22 -2.54
CA GLY A 270 5.11 -19.83 -3.82
C GLY A 270 4.54 -18.41 -3.84
N VAL A 271 4.65 -17.69 -2.73
CA VAL A 271 4.05 -16.37 -2.53
C VAL A 271 5.13 -15.39 -2.08
N GLN A 272 5.07 -14.17 -2.60
CA GLN A 272 5.84 -13.04 -2.06
C GLN A 272 4.88 -12.10 -1.35
N TRP A 273 5.32 -11.63 -0.19
CA TRP A 273 4.58 -10.66 0.61
C TRP A 273 5.30 -9.32 0.56
N VAL A 274 4.56 -8.28 0.21
CA VAL A 274 5.09 -6.92 0.11
C VAL A 274 4.18 -5.99 0.90
N LYS A 275 4.77 -5.19 1.78
CA LYS A 275 4.10 -4.08 2.42
C LYS A 275 4.61 -2.76 1.87
N THR A 276 3.68 -1.85 1.64
CA THR A 276 3.99 -0.45 1.34
C THR A 276 2.92 0.41 1.99
N LEU A 277 3.34 1.42 2.75
CA LEU A 277 2.47 2.13 3.68
C LEU A 277 1.80 1.10 4.63
N ASP A 278 0.52 1.25 4.96
CA ASP A 278 -0.24 0.25 5.72
C ASP A 278 -0.92 -0.82 4.85
N LEU A 279 -0.62 -0.87 3.55
CA LEU A 279 -1.15 -1.86 2.62
C LEU A 279 -0.29 -3.13 2.61
N ALA A 280 -0.94 -4.28 2.49
CA ALA A 280 -0.30 -5.58 2.39
C ALA A 280 -0.72 -6.28 1.09
N TRP A 281 0.27 -6.74 0.32
CA TRP A 281 0.07 -7.29 -1.02
C TRP A 281 0.69 -8.67 -1.14
N LEU A 282 -0.02 -9.57 -1.82
CA LEU A 282 0.49 -10.88 -2.20
C LEU A 282 0.71 -10.95 -3.70
N THR A 283 1.86 -11.50 -4.11
CA THR A 283 2.11 -11.91 -5.49
C THR A 283 2.43 -13.39 -5.50
N PHE A 284 1.90 -14.11 -6.49
CA PHE A 284 1.95 -15.57 -6.56
C PHE A 284 2.81 -16.00 -7.73
N GLN A 285 3.70 -16.99 -7.56
CA GLN A 285 4.57 -17.46 -8.65
C GLN A 285 3.79 -17.87 -9.91
N ASN A 286 2.65 -18.57 -9.74
CA ASN A 286 1.82 -19.06 -10.84
C ASN A 286 0.72 -18.08 -11.31
N ARG A 287 0.57 -16.93 -10.65
CA ARG A 287 -0.38 -15.85 -10.99
C ARG A 287 0.29 -14.49 -10.84
N SER A 288 1.55 -14.43 -11.27
CA SER A 288 2.43 -13.28 -11.08
C SER A 288 2.15 -12.19 -12.10
N GLU A 289 0.89 -11.88 -12.33
CA GLU A 289 0.47 -10.88 -13.32
C GLU A 289 -0.39 -9.79 -12.67
N TYR A 290 -0.84 -10.03 -11.43
CA TYR A 290 -1.52 -9.07 -10.56
C TYR A 290 -0.90 -9.10 -9.17
N SER A 291 -0.93 -7.94 -8.52
CA SER A 291 -0.71 -7.79 -7.08
C SER A 291 -2.06 -7.89 -6.37
N TYR A 292 -2.19 -8.82 -5.42
CA TYR A 292 -3.44 -9.05 -4.70
C TYR A 292 -3.43 -8.32 -3.36
N LEU A 293 -4.33 -7.35 -3.19
CA LEU A 293 -4.45 -6.60 -1.94
C LEU A 293 -5.08 -7.46 -0.85
N LEU A 294 -4.55 -7.42 0.36
CA LEU A 294 -5.19 -7.96 1.55
C LEU A 294 -6.00 -6.85 2.24
N GLN A 295 -7.30 -7.04 2.36
CA GLN A 295 -8.21 -6.12 3.05
C GLN A 295 -8.99 -6.86 4.13
N ASN A 296 -8.92 -6.40 5.37
CA ASN A 296 -9.59 -7.02 6.52
C ASN A 296 -9.24 -8.52 6.67
N VAL A 297 -8.02 -8.94 6.34
CA VAL A 297 -7.56 -10.33 6.48
C VAL A 297 -6.57 -10.41 7.65
N GLN A 298 -6.84 -11.30 8.60
CA GLN A 298 -6.01 -11.51 9.79
C GLN A 298 -5.17 -12.78 9.69
N ARG A 299 -5.61 -13.75 8.89
CA ARG A 299 -4.95 -15.05 8.73
C ARG A 299 -4.74 -15.40 7.25
N LEU A 300 -3.60 -16.01 6.96
CA LEU A 300 -3.30 -16.64 5.67
C LEU A 300 -3.13 -18.14 5.89
N GLU A 301 -3.84 -18.96 5.13
CA GLU A 301 -3.72 -20.41 5.19
C GLU A 301 -3.12 -20.92 3.88
N PHE A 302 -1.84 -21.30 3.93
CA PHE A 302 -1.13 -21.92 2.84
C PHE A 302 -1.30 -23.44 2.88
N THR A 303 -0.91 -24.14 1.82
CA THR A 303 -0.98 -25.61 1.79
C THR A 303 -0.01 -26.28 2.78
N ASP A 304 1.01 -25.57 3.23
CA ASP A 304 2.08 -26.07 4.10
C ASP A 304 2.09 -25.46 5.51
N LYS A 305 1.48 -24.29 5.73
CA LYS A 305 1.40 -23.63 7.05
C LYS A 305 0.32 -22.55 7.14
N LYS A 306 0.06 -22.06 8.36
CA LYS A 306 -0.84 -20.92 8.60
C LYS A 306 -0.05 -19.75 9.19
N LEU A 307 -0.36 -18.53 8.77
CA LEU A 307 0.22 -17.30 9.31
C LEU A 307 -0.86 -16.37 9.85
N ALA A 308 -0.63 -15.77 11.01
CA ALA A 308 -1.34 -14.59 11.48
C ALA A 308 -0.57 -13.32 11.10
N ILE A 309 -1.27 -12.29 10.64
CA ILE A 309 -0.66 -11.08 10.04
C ILE A 309 -1.15 -9.77 10.66
N ASP A 310 -2.11 -9.86 11.57
CA ASP A 310 -2.69 -8.82 12.42
C ASP A 310 -1.82 -8.60 13.66
N LEU A 311 -0.60 -8.13 13.41
CA LEU A 311 0.47 -7.99 14.39
C LEU A 311 0.63 -6.55 14.90
N LYS A 312 -0.34 -5.65 14.68
CA LYS A 312 -0.35 -4.37 15.40
C LYS A 312 -0.56 -4.64 16.90
N PRO A 313 -0.05 -3.80 17.81
CA PRO A 313 -0.17 -4.03 19.26
C PRO A 313 -1.60 -4.26 19.79
N THR A 314 -2.61 -3.75 19.09
CA THR A 314 -4.02 -3.88 19.46
C THR A 314 -4.74 -5.03 18.75
N GLU A 315 -4.05 -5.75 17.87
CA GLU A 315 -4.60 -6.86 17.10
C GLU A 315 -4.22 -8.21 17.74
N SER A 316 -5.02 -9.26 17.51
CA SER A 316 -4.93 -10.51 18.27
C SER A 316 -3.55 -11.16 18.22
N ALA A 317 -2.90 -11.22 17.05
CA ALA A 317 -1.56 -11.79 16.96
C ALA A 317 -0.51 -10.89 17.61
N GLY A 318 -0.64 -9.57 17.50
CA GLY A 318 0.23 -8.63 18.21
C GLY A 318 0.17 -8.86 19.73
N GLN A 319 -1.05 -8.97 20.27
CA GLN A 319 -1.27 -9.24 21.68
C GLN A 319 -0.76 -10.63 22.11
N ALA A 320 -0.95 -11.65 21.29
CA ALA A 320 -0.42 -12.99 21.56
C ALA A 320 1.10 -12.99 21.67
N VAL A 321 1.80 -12.29 20.77
CA VAL A 321 3.26 -12.17 20.80
C VAL A 321 3.73 -11.31 21.96
N ASP A 322 3.06 -10.18 22.25
CA ASP A 322 3.37 -9.34 23.40
C ASP A 322 3.27 -10.14 24.72
N PHE A 323 2.20 -10.92 24.88
CA PHE A 323 1.99 -11.78 26.05
C PHE A 323 3.12 -12.81 26.21
N ILE A 324 3.38 -13.62 25.18
CA ILE A 324 4.36 -14.71 25.29
C ILE A 324 5.79 -14.20 25.32
N GLY A 325 6.09 -13.08 24.66
CA GLY A 325 7.40 -12.44 24.72
C GLY A 325 7.75 -11.92 26.10
N MET A 326 6.77 -11.35 26.81
CA MET A 326 6.95 -10.91 28.19
C MET A 326 7.20 -12.09 29.14
N LEU A 327 6.45 -13.19 28.97
CA LEU A 327 6.44 -14.29 29.94
C LEU A 327 7.48 -15.39 29.65
N ALA A 328 7.63 -15.79 28.39
CA ALA A 328 8.46 -16.92 27.95
C ALA A 328 8.90 -16.75 26.47
N PRO A 329 9.82 -15.82 26.18
CA PRO A 329 10.15 -15.39 24.82
C PRO A 329 10.66 -16.50 23.90
N ASP A 330 11.31 -17.53 24.45
CA ASP A 330 11.78 -18.71 23.70
C ASP A 330 10.65 -19.46 22.98
N PHE A 331 9.39 -19.27 23.40
CA PHE A 331 8.22 -19.93 22.84
C PHE A 331 7.44 -19.10 21.81
N ILE A 332 7.89 -17.88 21.48
CA ILE A 332 7.22 -17.02 20.46
C ILE A 332 6.98 -17.80 19.15
N LYS A 333 7.95 -18.62 18.73
CA LYS A 333 7.88 -19.37 17.47
C LYS A 333 7.24 -20.75 17.61
N ASN A 334 6.63 -21.09 18.75
CA ASN A 334 5.91 -22.34 18.92
C ASN A 334 4.50 -22.22 18.29
N PRO A 335 4.22 -22.88 17.15
CA PRO A 335 2.98 -22.64 16.43
C PRO A 335 1.72 -23.13 17.18
N GLY A 336 1.84 -24.22 17.94
CA GLY A 336 0.74 -24.75 18.73
C GLY A 336 0.36 -23.86 19.89
N LEU A 337 1.35 -23.27 20.57
CA LEU A 337 1.09 -22.28 21.61
C LEU A 337 0.53 -20.98 21.02
N MET A 338 1.07 -20.53 19.90
CA MET A 338 0.57 -19.34 19.22
C MET A 338 -0.91 -19.50 18.85
N GLY A 339 -1.31 -20.65 18.33
CA GLY A 339 -2.72 -20.98 18.07
C GLY A 339 -3.62 -20.79 19.28
N GLN A 340 -3.24 -21.38 20.42
CA GLN A 340 -4.01 -21.27 21.66
C GLN A 340 -4.13 -19.82 22.15
N LEU A 341 -3.07 -19.02 22.00
CA LEU A 341 -3.09 -17.60 22.39
C LEU A 341 -3.97 -16.78 21.44
N LEU A 342 -3.86 -17.02 20.13
CA LEU A 342 -4.72 -16.38 19.13
C LEU A 342 -6.19 -16.67 19.43
N ASP A 343 -6.56 -17.91 19.76
CA ASP A 343 -7.94 -18.27 20.10
C ASP A 343 -8.48 -17.43 21.28
N LEU A 344 -7.65 -17.13 22.27
CA LEU A 344 -8.05 -16.28 23.40
C LEU A 344 -8.30 -14.83 22.95
N PHE A 345 -7.36 -14.23 22.22
CA PHE A 345 -7.49 -12.84 21.80
C PHE A 345 -8.59 -12.65 20.73
N ASP A 346 -8.79 -13.64 19.86
CA ASP A 346 -9.88 -13.66 18.87
C ASP A 346 -11.26 -13.75 19.53
N GLN A 347 -11.36 -14.33 20.73
CA GLN A 347 -12.55 -14.31 21.57
C GLN A 347 -12.73 -12.97 22.34
N GLY A 348 -11.83 -12.01 22.15
CA GLY A 348 -11.87 -10.69 22.77
C GLY A 348 -11.34 -10.62 24.20
N PHE A 349 -10.63 -11.66 24.66
CA PHE A 349 -10.00 -11.63 25.98
C PHE A 349 -8.97 -10.48 26.05
N GLN A 350 -9.06 -9.68 27.12
CA GLN A 350 -8.10 -8.62 27.36
C GLN A 350 -6.78 -9.19 27.88
N MET A 351 -5.67 -8.49 27.61
CA MET A 351 -4.33 -8.89 28.04
C MET A 351 -4.25 -9.23 29.54
N SER A 352 -4.87 -8.42 30.41
CA SER A 352 -4.91 -8.70 31.85
C SER A 352 -5.65 -9.99 32.19
N THR A 353 -6.70 -10.34 31.46
CA THR A 353 -7.43 -11.60 31.66
C THR A 353 -6.60 -12.80 31.23
N VAL A 354 -5.83 -12.69 30.13
CA VAL A 354 -4.88 -13.73 29.70
C VAL A 354 -3.74 -13.88 30.72
N CYS A 355 -3.23 -12.78 31.25
CA CYS A 355 -2.23 -12.79 32.33
C CYS A 355 -2.78 -13.44 33.61
N GLN A 356 -4.03 -13.16 33.98
CA GLN A 356 -4.66 -13.82 35.12
C GLN A 356 -4.78 -15.33 34.90
N LYS A 357 -5.19 -15.78 33.70
CA LYS A 357 -5.20 -17.21 33.36
C LYS A 357 -3.82 -17.85 33.50
N ALA A 358 -2.75 -17.15 33.11
CA ALA A 358 -1.38 -17.63 33.26
C ALA A 358 -0.97 -17.81 34.74
N LEU A 359 -1.41 -16.89 35.61
CA LEU A 359 -1.22 -16.99 37.05
C LEU A 359 -2.02 -18.18 37.63
N ASP A 360 -3.28 -18.33 37.23
CA ASP A 360 -4.16 -19.41 37.69
C ASP A 360 -3.64 -20.80 37.29
N LEU A 361 -3.01 -20.90 36.11
CA LEU A 361 -2.33 -22.10 35.63
C LEU A 361 -0.98 -22.36 36.32
N GLY A 362 -0.52 -21.45 37.18
CA GLY A 362 0.75 -21.58 37.88
C GLY A 362 1.98 -21.39 36.98
N LEU A 363 1.84 -20.73 35.83
CA LEU A 363 2.96 -20.55 34.90
C LEU A 363 4.07 -19.71 35.53
N VAL A 364 3.73 -18.64 36.25
CA VAL A 364 4.71 -17.80 36.96
C VAL A 364 5.45 -18.62 38.02
N GLN A 365 4.76 -19.40 38.84
CA GLN A 365 5.38 -20.33 39.78
C GLN A 365 6.37 -21.27 39.08
N SER A 366 5.99 -21.81 37.92
CA SER A 366 6.83 -22.76 37.17
C SER A 366 8.08 -22.13 36.57
N LEU A 367 7.97 -20.87 36.11
CA LEU A 367 9.05 -20.16 35.41
C LEU A 367 9.95 -19.36 36.37
N ALA A 368 9.36 -18.70 37.37
CA ALA A 368 10.06 -17.87 38.35
C ALA A 368 10.44 -18.61 39.63
N GLY A 369 9.91 -19.83 39.84
CA GLY A 369 10.10 -20.62 41.06
C GLY A 369 9.28 -20.14 42.27
N SER A 370 8.49 -19.07 42.13
CA SER A 370 7.64 -18.49 43.17
C SER A 370 6.56 -17.60 42.52
N ASN A 371 5.39 -17.51 43.15
CA ASN A 371 4.32 -16.57 42.79
C ASN A 371 4.45 -15.19 43.48
N SER A 372 5.55 -14.92 44.18
CA SER A 372 5.74 -13.62 44.83
C SER A 372 5.88 -12.47 43.82
N PRO A 373 5.43 -11.25 44.14
CA PRO A 373 5.62 -10.08 43.30
C PRO A 373 7.09 -9.84 42.88
N GLU A 374 8.04 -10.09 43.76
CA GLU A 374 9.47 -9.94 43.48
C GLU A 374 9.98 -10.95 42.46
N SER A 375 9.54 -12.21 42.56
CA SER A 375 9.92 -13.26 41.61
C SER A 375 9.29 -13.03 40.24
N LEU A 376 8.04 -12.56 40.20
CA LEU A 376 7.39 -12.12 38.96
C LEU A 376 8.19 -10.99 38.31
N VAL A 377 8.48 -9.91 39.05
CA VAL A 377 9.28 -8.78 38.54
C VAL A 377 10.63 -9.25 38.03
N ALA A 378 11.32 -10.13 38.76
CA ALA A 378 12.61 -10.66 38.36
C ALA A 378 12.54 -11.44 37.03
N LEU A 379 11.51 -12.28 36.86
CA LEU A 379 11.26 -13.02 35.61
C LEU A 379 11.01 -12.06 34.44
N LEU A 380 10.01 -11.17 34.57
CA LEU A 380 9.60 -10.31 33.46
C LEU A 380 10.72 -9.35 33.05
N PHE A 381 11.43 -8.78 34.03
CA PHE A 381 12.56 -7.90 33.76
C PHE A 381 13.67 -8.65 33.01
N LYS A 382 14.00 -9.87 33.43
CA LYS A 382 15.02 -10.67 32.75
C LYS A 382 14.62 -10.98 31.30
N ASN A 383 13.36 -11.32 31.04
CA ASN A 383 12.88 -11.61 29.70
C ASN A 383 12.94 -10.37 28.81
N VAL A 384 12.27 -9.28 29.24
CA VAL A 384 12.08 -8.07 28.42
C VAL A 384 13.38 -7.26 28.28
N VAL A 385 14.19 -7.17 29.34
CA VAL A 385 15.42 -6.37 29.35
C VAL A 385 16.64 -7.21 28.96
N GLY A 386 16.56 -8.54 29.06
CA GLY A 386 17.65 -9.47 28.72
C GLY A 386 18.70 -9.65 29.81
N VAL A 387 18.58 -8.99 30.95
CA VAL A 387 19.51 -9.09 32.09
C VAL A 387 18.76 -9.19 33.41
N ALA A 388 19.35 -9.82 34.43
CA ALA A 388 18.73 -9.89 35.75
C ALA A 388 18.62 -8.48 36.38
N PRO A 389 17.49 -8.14 37.04
CA PRO A 389 17.37 -6.85 37.71
C PRO A 389 18.23 -6.77 38.97
N THR A 390 18.65 -5.56 39.29
CA THR A 390 19.22 -5.22 40.59
C THR A 390 18.15 -5.25 41.68
N ALA A 391 18.55 -5.38 42.95
CA ALA A 391 17.62 -5.33 44.08
C ALA A 391 16.80 -4.03 44.13
N ALA A 392 17.40 -2.90 43.74
CA ALA A 392 16.71 -1.62 43.66
C ALA A 392 15.62 -1.59 42.57
N GLN A 393 15.88 -2.21 41.41
CA GLN A 393 14.90 -2.35 40.33
C GLN A 393 13.74 -3.27 40.73
N VAL A 394 14.04 -4.40 41.40
CA VAL A 394 12.98 -5.28 41.94
C VAL A 394 12.13 -4.50 42.93
N LEU A 395 12.75 -3.84 43.91
CA LEU A 395 12.02 -3.07 44.93
C LEU A 395 11.15 -1.96 44.33
N GLY A 396 11.66 -1.26 43.32
CA GLY A 396 10.95 -0.16 42.66
C GLY A 396 9.79 -0.61 41.78
N LEU A 397 9.92 -1.75 41.10
CA LEU A 397 8.85 -2.30 40.26
C LEU A 397 7.79 -3.04 41.09
N THR A 398 8.18 -3.76 42.14
CA THR A 398 7.23 -4.37 43.09
C THR A 398 6.35 -3.33 43.78
N ALA A 399 6.85 -2.10 43.94
CA ALA A 399 6.09 -0.98 44.52
C ALA A 399 4.77 -0.68 43.78
N TYR A 400 4.65 -1.04 42.50
CA TYR A 400 3.41 -0.88 41.74
C TYR A 400 2.32 -1.90 42.09
N MET A 401 2.68 -3.01 42.76
CA MET A 401 1.75 -4.05 43.19
C MET A 401 1.46 -4.02 44.70
N ASP A 402 2.42 -3.56 45.52
CA ASP A 402 2.29 -3.57 46.99
C ASP A 402 1.68 -2.29 47.60
N GLY A 403 1.25 -1.34 46.77
CA GLY A 403 0.60 -0.11 47.23
C GLY A 403 1.52 1.09 47.45
N ARG A 404 2.86 0.94 47.32
CA ARG A 404 3.80 2.06 47.51
C ARG A 404 3.80 3.06 46.35
N SER A 405 3.58 2.59 45.12
CA SER A 405 3.49 3.42 43.90
C SER A 405 2.11 3.33 43.24
N ALA A 406 1.52 2.13 43.22
CA ALA A 406 0.19 1.85 42.70
C ALA A 406 -0.38 0.59 43.37
N GLN A 407 -1.65 0.26 43.10
CA GLN A 407 -2.31 -0.96 43.56
C GLN A 407 -2.68 -1.86 42.38
N LEU A 408 -1.71 -2.14 41.49
CA LEU A 408 -1.94 -3.07 40.39
C LEU A 408 -2.02 -4.50 40.92
N SER A 409 -2.93 -5.31 40.37
CA SER A 409 -2.82 -6.76 40.52
C SER A 409 -1.58 -7.27 39.77
N GLN A 410 -1.12 -8.49 40.08
CA GLN A 410 -0.05 -9.13 39.29
C GLN A 410 -0.44 -9.24 37.81
N ALA A 411 -1.70 -9.52 37.51
CA ALA A 411 -2.21 -9.60 36.14
C ALA A 411 -2.17 -8.25 35.42
N ASP A 412 -2.53 -7.16 36.10
CA ASP A 412 -2.47 -5.81 35.53
C ASP A 412 -1.02 -5.35 35.33
N PHE A 413 -0.13 -5.69 36.26
CA PHE A 413 1.31 -5.44 36.12
C PHE A 413 1.89 -6.19 34.92
N MET A 414 1.58 -7.49 34.78
CA MET A 414 1.99 -8.29 33.61
C MET A 414 1.46 -7.68 32.30
N ALA A 415 0.19 -7.26 32.26
CA ALA A 415 -0.39 -6.64 31.07
C ALA A 415 0.29 -5.32 30.70
N ALA A 416 0.64 -4.49 31.70
CA ALA A 416 1.39 -3.27 31.47
C ALA A 416 2.79 -3.54 30.90
N VAL A 417 3.47 -4.59 31.37
CA VAL A 417 4.78 -4.99 30.83
C VAL A 417 4.65 -5.55 29.41
N ALA A 418 3.64 -6.40 29.14
CA ALA A 418 3.40 -6.98 27.82
C ALA A 418 3.18 -5.90 26.76
N ASN A 419 2.36 -4.89 27.06
CA ASN A 419 2.04 -3.79 26.13
C ASN A 419 3.15 -2.73 26.03
N SER A 420 4.28 -2.89 26.71
CA SER A 420 5.35 -1.89 26.71
C SER A 420 6.13 -1.86 25.39
N GLU A 421 6.54 -0.67 24.95
CA GLU A 421 7.42 -0.51 23.78
C GLU A 421 8.74 -1.28 23.93
N LEU A 422 9.20 -1.45 25.17
CA LEU A 422 10.40 -2.23 25.49
C LEU A 422 10.20 -3.71 25.16
N ASN A 423 9.03 -4.27 25.53
CA ASN A 423 8.67 -5.65 25.15
C ASN A 423 8.50 -5.78 23.63
N GLN A 424 7.81 -4.85 22.99
CA GLN A 424 7.60 -4.85 21.53
C GLN A 424 8.92 -4.79 20.75
N THR A 425 9.89 -4.04 21.26
CA THR A 425 11.25 -3.98 20.72
C THR A 425 11.98 -5.31 20.96
N HIS A 426 11.90 -5.85 22.18
CA HIS A 426 12.53 -7.11 22.56
C HIS A 426 12.08 -8.29 21.68
N ILE A 427 10.77 -8.40 21.41
CA ILE A 427 10.21 -9.47 20.55
C ILE A 427 10.41 -9.23 19.06
N GLY A 428 10.88 -8.03 18.67
CA GLY A 428 11.00 -7.64 17.26
C GLY A 428 9.65 -7.55 16.55
N LEU A 429 8.63 -6.97 17.20
CA LEU A 429 7.25 -6.96 16.69
C LEU A 429 7.17 -6.31 15.30
N VAL A 430 7.93 -5.24 15.06
CA VAL A 430 8.02 -4.58 13.76
C VAL A 430 8.51 -5.53 12.67
N GLY A 431 9.49 -6.39 12.98
CA GLY A 431 9.97 -7.41 12.06
C GLY A 431 8.93 -8.48 11.78
N LEU A 432 8.22 -8.94 12.83
CA LEU A 432 7.13 -9.90 12.68
C LEU A 432 5.97 -9.33 11.86
N GLN A 433 5.66 -8.04 11.99
CA GLN A 433 4.69 -7.38 11.13
C GLN A 433 5.08 -7.45 9.65
N GLN A 434 6.36 -7.67 9.30
CA GLN A 434 6.81 -7.86 7.92
C GLN A 434 6.89 -9.33 7.47
N THR A 435 6.73 -10.30 8.38
CA THR A 435 6.71 -11.74 8.01
C THR A 435 5.44 -12.50 8.36
N GLY A 436 4.61 -11.98 9.27
CA GLY A 436 3.58 -12.75 9.96
C GLY A 436 4.18 -13.66 11.03
N ILE A 437 3.31 -14.35 11.77
CA ILE A 437 3.69 -15.38 12.74
C ILE A 437 2.95 -16.69 12.46
N GLU A 438 3.69 -17.80 12.52
CA GLU A 438 3.13 -19.13 12.28
C GLU A 438 2.31 -19.62 13.46
N TYR A 439 1.19 -20.28 13.18
CA TYR A 439 0.33 -20.90 14.19
C TYR A 439 -0.27 -22.22 13.69
N LEU A 440 -0.72 -23.06 14.63
CA LEU A 440 -1.59 -24.19 14.36
C LEU A 440 -2.97 -23.87 14.93
N GLY A 441 -4.02 -24.15 14.16
CA GLY A 441 -5.41 -23.96 14.59
C GLY A 441 -6.11 -25.26 14.91
#